data_AF-A0AAD0P5L9-F1
#
_entry.id   AF-A0AAD0P5L9-F1
#
_cell.length_a   1.000
_cell.length_b   1.000
_cell.length_c   1.000
_cell.angle_alpha   90.00
_cell.angle_beta   90.00
_cell.angle_gamma   90.00
#
_symmetry.space_group_name_H-M   'P 1'
#
loop_
_entity.id
_entity.type
_entity.pdbx_description
1 polymer ?
#
loop_
_entity_poly.entity_id
_entity_poly.type
_entity_poly.pdbx_seq_one_letter_code
_entity_poly.pdbx_strand_id
1 'polypeptide(L)'
;MKMPLNDDQLLELLRGQGVPEILEIKRTKQEIRNRAALNKIEVYTKNNKVLSLLEKITKSDHIPYENTIYNHYSTKDVSIPRVFFNKYDTAGQVGILLMEDLTPTHTNLADWEVPIDSDKLANIIDVITQFHSASWETSELAHPEHLKSIEHYLKHISYLERDYLAFRKHQTYNLGEEQFSIYEKSLLSLRENAQKHISRISRYQNTTCIHGDLNVGNLLYPMFSSSRPCIIDLEAVKVGLCTEDLVMLFIHDLFHGSAETTRIFDLYFHSINNKIRSAYTYTQFVEDVRLSIMEGIFFPIKLFVHEGIKDEELIWKSIKAYKNLV
;
A
#
# COMPACT_ATOMS: atom_id res chain seq x y z
N MET A 1 4.56 31.23 6.35
CA MET A 1 4.62 30.48 7.62
C MET A 1 6.03 29.89 7.69
N LYS A 2 6.81 30.11 8.75
CA LYS A 2 8.17 29.53 8.86
C LYS A 2 8.04 28.04 9.20
N MET A 3 8.73 27.17 8.46
CA MET A 3 8.70 25.71 8.60
C MET A 3 10.04 25.17 9.13
N PRO A 4 10.08 24.06 9.92
CA PRO A 4 8.97 23.23 10.42
C PRO A 4 7.96 23.99 11.27
N LEU A 5 6.77 23.43 11.52
CA LEU A 5 5.75 24.10 12.33
C LEU A 5 6.33 24.41 13.70
N ASN A 6 6.40 25.70 14.07
CA ASN A 6 6.78 26.07 15.42
C ASN A 6 5.61 25.82 16.40
N ASP A 7 5.87 25.90 17.70
CA ASP A 7 4.86 25.55 18.70
C ASP A 7 3.66 26.51 18.68
N ASP A 8 3.86 27.79 18.38
CA ASP A 8 2.75 28.75 18.24
C ASP A 8 1.81 28.40 17.08
N GLN A 9 2.37 28.03 15.92
CA GLN A 9 1.62 27.60 14.75
C GLN A 9 0.89 26.29 15.01
N LEU A 10 1.53 25.35 15.72
CA LEU A 10 0.91 24.10 16.12
C LEU A 10 -0.26 24.33 17.09
N LEU A 11 -0.09 25.22 18.09
CA LEU A 11 -1.14 25.60 19.02
C LEU A 11 -2.36 26.22 18.31
N GLU A 12 -2.13 27.17 17.41
CA GLU A 12 -3.20 27.81 16.64
C GLU A 12 -3.97 26.77 15.80
N LEU A 13 -3.23 25.89 15.13
CA LEU A 13 -3.80 24.83 14.31
C LEU A 13 -4.65 23.86 15.13
N LEU A 14 -4.12 23.36 16.24
CA LEU A 14 -4.82 22.38 17.08
C LEU A 14 -6.05 23.00 17.76
N ARG A 15 -5.99 24.28 18.17
CA ARG A 15 -7.17 25.02 18.67
C ARG A 15 -8.25 25.12 17.60
N GLY A 16 -7.87 25.43 16.35
CA GLY A 16 -8.80 25.46 15.21
C GLY A 16 -9.46 24.11 14.92
N GLN A 17 -8.81 23.01 15.31
CA GLN A 17 -9.31 21.62 15.18
C GLN A 17 -10.08 21.14 16.42
N GLY A 18 -10.35 22.02 17.38
CA GLY A 18 -11.13 21.70 18.60
C GLY A 18 -10.36 20.91 19.65
N VAL A 19 -9.02 20.88 19.59
CA VAL A 19 -8.21 20.28 20.65
C VAL A 19 -8.35 21.14 21.93
N PRO A 20 -8.67 20.53 23.10
CA PRO A 20 -8.85 21.26 24.36
C PRO A 20 -7.61 22.05 24.78
N GLU A 21 -7.74 22.89 25.81
CA GLU A 21 -6.66 23.72 26.37
C GLU A 21 -5.34 22.92 26.51
N ILE A 22 -4.37 23.28 25.66
CA ILE A 22 -3.05 22.66 25.56
C ILE A 22 -2.16 23.24 26.67
N LEU A 23 -1.60 22.36 27.49
CA LEU A 23 -0.71 22.72 28.61
C LEU A 23 0.75 22.71 28.20
N GLU A 24 1.15 21.70 27.43
CA GLU A 24 2.55 21.47 27.07
C GLU A 24 2.66 20.77 25.71
N ILE A 25 3.71 21.11 24.97
CA ILE A 25 4.11 20.43 23.73
C ILE A 25 5.52 19.89 23.96
N LYS A 26 5.70 18.58 23.79
CA LYS A 26 7.02 17.94 23.81
C LYS A 26 7.34 17.38 22.43
N ARG A 27 8.55 17.64 21.94
CA ARG A 27 9.05 17.08 20.69
C ARG A 27 10.15 16.09 20.99
N THR A 28 10.12 14.93 20.36
CA THR A 28 11.25 14.01 20.41
C THR A 28 12.35 14.47 19.45
N LYS A 29 13.53 13.84 19.56
CA LYS A 29 14.58 14.04 18.57
C LYS A 29 14.05 13.66 17.18
N GLN A 30 14.37 14.49 16.20
CA GLN A 30 14.07 14.24 14.80
C GLN A 30 14.78 12.97 14.32
N GLU A 31 14.04 12.10 13.65
CA GLU A 31 14.58 10.97 12.90
C GLU A 31 14.61 11.32 11.42
N ILE A 32 15.71 11.03 10.73
CA ILE A 32 15.82 11.19 9.29
C ILE A 32 15.73 9.82 8.65
N ARG A 33 14.76 9.63 7.75
CA ARG A 33 14.59 8.42 6.95
C ARG A 33 14.54 8.80 5.48
N ASN A 34 15.61 8.50 4.75
CA ASN A 34 15.78 8.86 3.34
C ASN A 34 15.53 10.36 3.10
N ARG A 35 14.49 10.70 2.33
CA ARG A 35 14.09 12.08 1.97
C ARG A 35 13.18 12.76 3.00
N ALA A 36 12.75 12.02 4.02
CA ALA A 36 11.79 12.48 5.01
C ALA A 36 12.44 12.69 6.38
N ALA A 37 12.06 13.78 7.05
CA ALA A 37 12.33 14.00 8.45
C ALA A 37 11.04 13.75 9.26
N LEU A 38 11.14 12.95 10.31
CA LEU A 38 10.03 12.57 11.18
C LEU A 38 10.24 13.19 12.56
N ASN A 39 9.29 14.00 13.00
CA ASN A 39 9.27 14.58 14.35
C ASN A 39 8.05 14.03 15.09
N LYS A 40 8.25 13.29 16.18
CA LYS A 40 7.15 12.94 17.08
C LYS A 40 6.88 14.07 18.04
N ILE A 41 5.61 14.34 18.27
CA ILE A 41 5.13 15.44 19.09
C ILE A 41 4.07 14.91 20.04
N GLU A 42 4.25 15.13 21.33
CA GLU A 42 3.25 14.85 22.35
C GLU A 42 2.63 16.16 22.81
N VAL A 43 1.30 16.24 22.70
CA VAL A 43 0.52 17.41 23.14
C VAL A 43 -0.26 17.03 24.39
N TYR A 44 0.10 17.64 25.50
CA TYR A 44 -0.55 17.42 26.79
C TYR A 44 -1.67 18.42 26.96
N THR A 45 -2.87 17.91 27.23
CA THR A 45 -4.07 18.73 27.38
C THR A 45 -4.59 18.71 28.81
N LYS A 46 -5.35 19.75 29.20
CA LYS A 46 -5.83 19.94 30.59
C LYS A 46 -6.71 18.80 31.13
N ASN A 47 -7.30 17.99 30.26
CA ASN A 47 -8.08 16.82 30.66
C ASN A 47 -7.22 15.55 30.83
N ASN A 48 -5.90 15.71 30.99
CA ASN A 48 -4.90 14.63 31.09
C ASN A 48 -4.87 13.69 29.88
N LYS A 49 -5.36 14.11 28.71
CA LYS A 49 -5.15 13.37 27.46
C LYS A 49 -3.83 13.81 26.82
N VAL A 50 -3.08 12.81 26.36
CA VAL A 50 -1.92 13.00 25.49
C VAL A 50 -2.37 12.75 24.06
N LEU A 51 -2.20 13.75 23.20
CA LEU A 51 -2.36 13.60 21.76
C LEU A 51 -0.97 13.37 21.16
N SER A 52 -0.74 12.16 20.65
CA SER A 52 0.50 11.80 19.97
C SER A 52 0.37 12.13 18.48
N LEU A 53 1.31 12.92 17.98
CA LEU A 53 1.35 13.42 16.61
C LEU A 53 2.68 13.09 15.95
N LEU A 54 2.64 12.90 14.64
CA LEU A 54 3.79 12.71 13.78
C LEU A 54 3.81 13.81 12.72
N GLU A 55 4.88 14.61 12.71
CA GLU A 55 5.17 15.54 11.62
C GLU A 55 6.17 14.89 10.65
N LYS A 56 5.72 14.60 9.43
CA LYS A 56 6.55 14.11 8.31
C LYS A 56 6.84 15.28 7.37
N ILE A 57 8.12 15.59 7.19
CA ILE A 57 8.62 16.65 6.30
C ILE A 57 9.40 16.01 5.16
N THR A 58 8.88 16.12 3.96
CA THR A 58 9.46 15.48 2.77
C THR A 58 10.04 16.54 1.84
N LYS A 59 11.34 16.50 1.59
CA LYS A 59 12.00 17.38 0.61
C LYS A 59 11.56 17.02 -0.80
N SER A 60 11.10 18.01 -1.57
CA SER A 60 10.67 17.82 -2.97
C SER A 60 10.51 19.16 -3.69
N ASP A 61 10.86 19.21 -4.97
CA ASP A 61 10.64 20.38 -5.83
C ASP A 61 9.16 20.65 -6.13
N HIS A 62 8.30 19.68 -5.88
CA HIS A 62 6.86 19.72 -6.11
C HIS A 62 6.10 19.22 -4.88
N ILE A 63 4.77 19.36 -4.88
CA ILE A 63 3.93 18.77 -3.82
C ILE A 63 4.22 17.26 -3.77
N PRO A 64 4.66 16.69 -2.64
CA PRO A 64 4.89 15.26 -2.58
C PRO A 64 3.60 14.49 -2.86
N TYR A 65 3.74 13.37 -3.56
CA TYR A 65 2.59 12.59 -3.98
C TYR A 65 1.75 12.09 -2.79
N GLU A 66 2.40 11.64 -1.72
CA GLU A 66 1.74 11.23 -0.47
C GLU A 66 0.84 12.34 0.12
N ASN A 67 1.28 13.62 0.09
CA ASN A 67 0.44 14.75 0.50
C ASN A 67 -0.84 14.84 -0.34
N THR A 68 -0.73 14.61 -1.64
CA THR A 68 -1.90 14.60 -2.54
C THR A 68 -2.87 13.48 -2.18
N ILE A 69 -2.34 12.30 -1.85
CA ILE A 69 -3.16 11.13 -1.51
C ILE A 69 -3.86 11.27 -0.15
N TYR A 70 -3.20 11.82 0.87
CA TYR A 70 -3.89 12.12 2.13
C TYR A 70 -5.03 13.14 1.94
N ASN A 71 -4.86 14.14 1.07
CA ASN A 71 -5.94 15.06 0.73
C ASN A 71 -7.08 14.37 -0.02
N HIS A 72 -6.77 13.48 -0.96
CA HIS A 72 -7.75 12.69 -1.71
C HIS A 72 -8.66 11.87 -0.80
N TYR A 73 -8.11 11.28 0.26
CA TYR A 73 -8.87 10.47 1.22
C TYR A 73 -9.45 11.26 2.41
N SER A 74 -9.15 12.54 2.54
CA SER A 74 -9.52 13.35 3.73
C SER A 74 -11.02 13.41 4.06
N THR A 75 -11.88 13.18 3.08
CA THR A 75 -13.34 13.20 3.21
C THR A 75 -13.98 11.82 3.04
N LYS A 76 -13.17 10.78 2.83
CA LYS A 76 -13.62 9.43 2.57
C LYS A 76 -13.58 8.62 3.86
N ASP A 77 -14.52 7.70 3.99
CA ASP A 77 -14.53 6.76 5.12
C ASP A 77 -13.50 5.66 4.87
N VAL A 78 -12.23 5.95 5.21
CA VAL A 78 -11.10 5.02 5.12
C VAL A 78 -10.29 5.04 6.41
N SER A 79 -9.72 3.89 6.77
CA SER A 79 -8.92 3.77 7.99
C SER A 79 -7.46 4.12 7.71
N ILE A 80 -7.16 5.43 7.75
CA ILE A 80 -5.82 6.01 7.61
C ILE A 80 -5.56 6.98 8.79
N PRO A 81 -4.31 7.35 9.10
CA PRO A 81 -4.02 8.28 10.19
C PRO A 81 -4.79 9.59 10.05
N ARG A 82 -5.36 10.08 11.14
CA ARG A 82 -6.03 11.39 11.12
C ARG A 82 -5.03 12.48 10.79
N VAL A 83 -5.32 13.26 9.75
CA VAL A 83 -4.49 14.38 9.33
C VAL A 83 -4.97 15.69 9.98
N PHE A 84 -4.06 16.38 10.66
CA PHE A 84 -4.28 17.68 11.28
C PHE A 84 -3.78 18.83 10.40
N PHE A 85 -2.74 18.58 9.61
CA PHE A 85 -2.18 19.54 8.66
C PHE A 85 -1.59 18.85 7.45
N ASN A 86 -1.83 19.42 6.26
CA ASN A 86 -1.25 18.94 5.01
C ASN A 86 -1.01 20.13 4.09
N LYS A 87 0.25 20.53 3.90
CA LYS A 87 0.62 21.62 2.99
C LYS A 87 1.98 21.38 2.33
N TYR A 88 2.16 22.02 1.19
CA TYR A 88 3.45 22.17 0.53
C TYR A 88 3.96 23.60 0.71
N ASP A 89 5.17 23.75 1.23
CA ASP A 89 5.88 25.02 1.28
C ASP A 89 6.74 25.17 0.02
N THR A 90 6.29 26.02 -0.91
CA THR A 90 6.96 26.26 -2.19
C THR A 90 8.32 26.94 -2.02
N ALA A 91 8.50 27.78 -1.01
CA ALA A 91 9.76 28.48 -0.77
C ALA A 91 10.80 27.55 -0.15
N GLY A 92 10.36 26.66 0.76
CA GLY A 92 11.19 25.65 1.38
C GLY A 92 11.39 24.38 0.55
N GLN A 93 10.59 24.18 -0.51
CA GLN A 93 10.53 22.94 -1.30
C GLN A 93 10.33 21.70 -0.42
N VAL A 94 9.33 21.78 0.48
CA VAL A 94 9.00 20.71 1.42
C VAL A 94 7.50 20.48 1.52
N GLY A 95 7.07 19.22 1.46
CA GLY A 95 5.73 18.82 1.86
C GLY A 95 5.70 18.47 3.34
N ILE A 96 4.60 18.82 4.00
CA ILE A 96 4.44 18.68 5.44
C ILE A 96 3.12 17.98 5.71
N LEU A 97 3.19 16.88 6.45
CA LEU A 97 2.06 16.15 6.98
C LEU A 97 2.16 16.12 8.49
N LEU A 98 1.17 16.69 9.18
CA LEU A 98 0.96 16.50 10.61
C LEU A 98 -0.20 15.53 10.76
N MET A 99 0.08 14.35 11.27
CA MET A 99 -0.89 13.28 11.44
C MET A 99 -0.87 12.73 12.86
N GLU A 100 -1.87 11.94 13.22
CA GLU A 100 -1.86 11.13 14.44
C GLU A 100 -0.67 10.15 14.42
N ASP A 101 0.08 10.10 15.53
CA ASP A 101 1.07 9.06 15.76
C ASP A 101 0.37 7.84 16.39
N LEU A 102 0.30 6.76 15.62
CA LEU A 102 -0.37 5.52 16.03
C LEU A 102 0.55 4.57 16.80
N THR A 103 1.85 4.88 16.94
CA THR A 103 2.80 4.01 17.66
C THR A 103 2.42 3.70 19.11
N PRO A 104 1.71 4.57 19.88
CA PRO A 104 1.27 4.24 21.23
C PRO A 104 0.07 3.28 21.29
N THR A 105 -0.65 3.07 20.19
CA THR A 105 -1.94 2.34 20.18
C THR A 105 -1.97 1.17 19.20
N HIS A 106 -1.04 1.11 18.25
CA HIS A 106 -0.96 0.09 17.21
C HIS A 106 0.45 -0.48 17.08
N THR A 107 0.51 -1.69 16.53
CA THR A 107 1.74 -2.39 16.13
C THR A 107 1.67 -2.71 14.64
N ASN A 108 2.82 -2.80 13.96
CA ASN A 108 2.85 -3.36 12.61
C ASN A 108 2.51 -4.87 12.63
N LEU A 109 2.24 -5.43 11.45
CA LEU A 109 2.02 -6.88 11.28
C LEU A 109 3.32 -7.64 11.03
N ALA A 110 4.48 -6.98 10.99
CA ALA A 110 5.75 -7.59 10.55
C ALA A 110 6.18 -8.75 11.45
N ASP A 111 5.84 -8.70 12.73
CA ASP A 111 6.14 -9.74 13.72
C ASP A 111 5.01 -10.79 13.84
N TRP A 112 4.00 -10.77 12.97
CA TRP A 112 2.90 -11.73 13.03
C TRP A 112 3.27 -13.04 12.36
N GLU A 113 2.91 -14.14 13.01
CA GLU A 113 3.03 -15.48 12.45
C GLU A 113 1.72 -15.90 11.78
N VAL A 114 1.85 -16.75 10.76
CA VAL A 114 0.72 -17.44 10.13
C VAL A 114 0.46 -18.78 10.88
N PRO A 115 -0.81 -19.20 11.10
CA PRO A 115 -2.04 -18.58 10.63
C PRO A 115 -2.51 -17.39 11.47
N ILE A 116 -3.19 -16.47 10.79
CA ILE A 116 -3.76 -15.27 11.42
C ILE A 116 -5.11 -15.66 12.01
N ASP A 117 -5.37 -15.21 13.23
CA ASP A 117 -6.67 -15.36 13.89
C ASP A 117 -7.82 -14.83 13.01
N SER A 118 -8.94 -15.55 12.97
CA SER A 118 -10.04 -15.28 12.03
C SER A 118 -10.67 -13.90 12.21
N ASP A 119 -10.79 -13.43 13.46
CA ASP A 119 -11.40 -12.14 13.75
C ASP A 119 -10.46 -11.00 13.34
N LYS A 120 -9.15 -11.18 13.58
CA LYS A 120 -8.13 -10.23 13.12
C LYS A 120 -8.08 -10.15 11.60
N LEU A 121 -8.13 -11.29 10.93
CA LEU A 121 -8.15 -11.38 9.47
C LEU A 121 -9.41 -10.68 8.90
N ALA A 122 -10.58 -10.90 9.49
CA ALA A 122 -11.80 -10.23 9.07
C ALA A 122 -11.69 -8.70 9.17
N ASN A 123 -11.10 -8.18 10.26
CA ASN A 123 -10.85 -6.74 10.43
C ASN A 123 -9.87 -6.19 9.39
N ILE A 124 -8.80 -6.92 9.08
CA ILE A 124 -7.84 -6.55 8.04
C ILE A 124 -8.53 -6.46 6.68
N ILE A 125 -9.29 -7.49 6.30
CA ILE A 125 -10.02 -7.53 5.03
C ILE A 125 -11.06 -6.41 4.96
N ASP A 126 -11.76 -6.12 6.06
CA ASP A 126 -12.72 -5.04 6.11
C ASP A 126 -12.07 -3.67 5.84
N VAL A 127 -10.90 -3.39 6.44
CA VAL A 127 -10.15 -2.13 6.22
C VAL A 127 -9.63 -2.03 4.78
N ILE A 128 -9.07 -3.11 4.22
CA ILE A 128 -8.58 -3.11 2.83
C ILE A 128 -9.74 -2.90 1.84
N THR A 129 -10.85 -3.62 2.04
CA THR A 129 -12.04 -3.46 1.17
C THR A 129 -12.67 -2.08 1.31
N GLN A 130 -12.65 -1.50 2.51
CA GLN A 130 -13.11 -0.12 2.71
C GLN A 130 -12.21 0.87 1.94
N PHE A 131 -10.89 0.75 2.05
CA PHE A 131 -9.93 1.56 1.30
C PHE A 131 -10.16 1.48 -0.21
N HIS A 132 -10.28 0.26 -0.76
CA HIS A 132 -10.55 0.06 -2.19
C HIS A 132 -11.93 0.57 -2.62
N SER A 133 -12.98 0.31 -1.84
CA SER A 133 -14.34 0.74 -2.21
C SER A 133 -14.47 2.26 -2.34
N ALA A 134 -13.65 3.03 -1.60
CA ALA A 134 -13.71 4.48 -1.54
C ALA A 134 -13.31 5.18 -2.86
N SER A 135 -12.63 4.48 -3.78
CA SER A 135 -12.26 5.01 -5.10
C SER A 135 -12.58 4.03 -6.24
N TRP A 136 -13.54 3.11 -6.00
CA TRP A 136 -13.93 2.08 -6.96
C TRP A 136 -14.51 2.67 -8.24
N GLU A 137 -13.94 2.30 -9.38
CA GLU A 137 -14.29 2.77 -10.73
C GLU A 137 -14.35 4.30 -10.89
N THR A 138 -13.49 5.02 -10.16
CA THR A 138 -13.40 6.48 -10.23
C THR A 138 -12.17 6.94 -11.00
N SER A 139 -12.31 8.05 -11.74
CA SER A 139 -11.22 8.68 -12.50
C SER A 139 -10.50 9.80 -11.74
N GLU A 140 -10.51 9.75 -10.41
CA GLU A 140 -10.02 10.81 -9.55
C GLU A 140 -8.49 10.90 -9.54
N LEU A 141 -7.80 9.77 -9.76
CA LEU A 141 -6.35 9.71 -9.93
C LEU A 141 -5.99 9.37 -11.39
N ALA A 142 -4.87 9.94 -11.83
CA ALA A 142 -4.29 9.62 -13.12
C ALA A 142 -3.71 8.19 -13.12
N HIS A 143 -3.72 7.54 -14.28
CA HIS A 143 -3.07 6.25 -14.43
C HIS A 143 -1.55 6.37 -14.21
N PRO A 144 -0.93 5.38 -13.52
CA PRO A 144 0.51 5.29 -13.46
C PRO A 144 1.08 5.09 -14.87
N GLU A 145 2.34 5.49 -15.08
CA GLU A 145 2.96 5.57 -16.41
C GLU A 145 2.79 4.28 -17.25
N HIS A 146 3.06 3.12 -16.64
CA HIS A 146 2.96 1.81 -17.29
C HIS A 146 1.53 1.43 -17.70
N LEU A 147 0.49 2.08 -17.16
CA LEU A 147 -0.91 1.80 -17.49
C LEU A 147 -1.54 2.86 -18.41
N LYS A 148 -0.78 3.88 -18.85
CA LYS A 148 -1.31 4.96 -19.71
C LYS A 148 -1.73 4.49 -21.10
N SER A 149 -1.03 3.49 -21.66
CA SER A 149 -1.37 2.92 -22.96
C SER A 149 -0.80 1.51 -23.08
N ILE A 150 -1.25 0.80 -24.13
CA ILE A 150 -0.74 -0.53 -24.46
C ILE A 150 0.78 -0.52 -24.69
N GLU A 151 1.31 0.53 -25.33
CA GLU A 151 2.74 0.69 -25.57
C GLU A 151 3.52 0.81 -24.25
N HIS A 152 3.04 1.63 -23.31
CA HIS A 152 3.68 1.78 -22.01
C HIS A 152 3.64 0.48 -21.20
N TYR A 153 2.56 -0.28 -21.29
CA TYR A 153 2.43 -1.55 -20.58
C TYR A 153 3.33 -2.63 -21.18
N LEU A 154 3.41 -2.74 -22.51
CA LEU A 154 4.34 -3.66 -23.17
C LEU A 154 5.81 -3.30 -22.86
N LYS A 155 6.14 -2.00 -22.78
CA LYS A 155 7.45 -1.52 -22.35
C LYS A 155 7.76 -1.92 -20.90
N HIS A 156 6.76 -1.83 -20.01
CA HIS A 156 6.89 -2.34 -18.64
C HIS A 156 7.15 -3.85 -18.60
N ILE A 157 6.41 -4.65 -19.39
CA ILE A 157 6.67 -6.09 -19.50
C ILE A 157 8.09 -6.37 -20.01
N SER A 158 8.62 -5.58 -20.95
CA SER A 158 10.02 -5.69 -21.38
C SER A 158 11.02 -5.39 -20.26
N TYR A 159 10.69 -4.52 -19.30
CA TYR A 159 11.52 -4.32 -18.11
C TYR A 159 11.49 -5.52 -17.17
N LEU A 160 10.32 -6.14 -16.96
CA LEU A 160 10.20 -7.38 -16.20
C LEU A 160 11.03 -8.50 -16.82
N GLU A 161 10.97 -8.64 -18.14
CA GLU A 161 11.76 -9.62 -18.89
C GLU A 161 13.27 -9.38 -18.76
N ARG A 162 13.72 -8.13 -18.89
CA ARG A 162 15.12 -7.76 -18.68
C ARG A 162 15.61 -8.18 -17.29
N ASP A 163 14.83 -7.85 -16.26
CA ASP A 163 15.20 -8.13 -14.87
C ASP A 163 15.18 -9.65 -14.60
N TYR A 164 14.21 -10.37 -15.18
CA TYR A 164 14.18 -11.84 -15.15
C TYR A 164 15.43 -12.47 -15.79
N LEU A 165 15.85 -12.00 -16.97
CA LEU A 165 17.04 -12.52 -17.63
C LEU A 165 18.31 -12.25 -16.81
N ALA A 166 18.40 -11.07 -16.17
CA ALA A 166 19.47 -10.76 -15.24
C ALA A 166 19.44 -11.68 -14.02
N PHE A 167 18.26 -11.90 -13.42
CA PHE A 167 18.08 -12.82 -12.30
C PHE A 167 18.49 -14.25 -12.65
N ARG A 168 17.96 -14.82 -13.75
CA ARG A 168 18.28 -16.19 -14.19
C ARG A 168 19.78 -16.42 -14.37
N LYS A 169 20.51 -15.40 -14.83
CA LYS A 169 21.97 -15.46 -15.03
C LYS A 169 22.78 -15.41 -13.73
N HIS A 170 22.32 -14.68 -12.71
CA HIS A 170 23.15 -14.33 -11.54
C HIS A 170 22.66 -14.91 -10.20
N GLN A 171 21.44 -15.43 -10.15
CA GLN A 171 20.89 -16.06 -8.96
C GLN A 171 21.67 -17.34 -8.59
N THR A 172 21.72 -17.66 -7.30
CA THR A 172 22.45 -18.84 -6.76
C THR A 172 21.53 -19.84 -6.06
N TYR A 173 20.23 -19.69 -6.21
CA TYR A 173 19.18 -20.52 -5.64
C TYR A 173 19.02 -21.83 -6.42
N ASN A 174 18.38 -22.81 -5.78
CA ASN A 174 18.15 -24.13 -6.37
C ASN A 174 16.91 -24.14 -7.28
N LEU A 175 16.93 -23.33 -8.35
CA LEU A 175 15.86 -23.24 -9.34
C LEU A 175 16.20 -24.05 -10.61
N GLY A 176 15.25 -24.87 -11.05
CA GLY A 176 15.35 -25.62 -12.31
C GLY A 176 14.56 -24.99 -13.45
N GLU A 177 14.62 -25.63 -14.61
CA GLU A 177 13.88 -25.20 -15.82
C GLU A 177 12.37 -25.12 -15.60
N GLU A 178 11.80 -25.95 -14.73
CA GLU A 178 10.38 -25.88 -14.37
C GLU A 178 10.04 -24.52 -13.74
N GLN A 179 10.86 -24.05 -12.79
CA GLN A 179 10.66 -22.76 -12.12
C GLN A 179 10.88 -21.60 -13.10
N PHE A 180 11.87 -21.67 -13.98
CA PHE A 180 12.08 -20.63 -14.99
C PHE A 180 10.95 -20.56 -16.02
N SER A 181 10.37 -21.71 -16.39
CA SER A 181 9.22 -21.75 -17.30
C SER A 181 7.99 -20.99 -16.78
N ILE A 182 7.85 -20.84 -15.45
CA ILE A 182 6.75 -20.06 -14.84
C ILE A 182 6.88 -18.58 -15.18
N TYR A 183 8.09 -18.01 -15.09
CA TYR A 183 8.33 -16.62 -15.46
C TYR A 183 8.08 -16.39 -16.96
N GLU A 184 8.55 -17.32 -17.80
CA GLU A 184 8.36 -17.24 -19.26
C GLU A 184 6.88 -17.30 -19.65
N LYS A 185 6.11 -18.23 -19.06
CA LYS A 185 4.65 -18.33 -19.26
C LYS A 185 3.93 -17.09 -18.76
N SER A 186 4.36 -16.53 -17.63
CA SER A 186 3.77 -15.29 -17.08
C SER A 186 4.01 -14.12 -18.03
N LEU A 187 5.24 -13.92 -18.51
CA LEU A 187 5.56 -12.88 -19.48
C LEU A 187 4.76 -13.04 -20.78
N LEU A 188 4.58 -14.27 -21.28
CA LEU A 188 3.76 -14.52 -22.46
C LEU A 188 2.30 -14.15 -22.21
N SER A 189 1.70 -14.67 -21.13
CA SER A 189 0.30 -14.43 -20.77
C SER A 189 0.01 -12.95 -20.50
N LEU A 190 0.91 -12.23 -19.84
CA LEU A 190 0.78 -10.78 -19.63
C LEU A 190 0.75 -10.02 -20.97
N ARG A 191 1.57 -10.40 -21.95
CA ARG A 191 1.53 -9.79 -23.29
C ARG A 191 0.25 -10.11 -24.04
N GLU A 192 -0.22 -11.35 -23.98
CA GLU A 192 -1.47 -11.78 -24.62
C GLU A 192 -2.69 -11.05 -24.04
N ASN A 193 -2.69 -10.78 -22.73
CA ASN A 193 -3.78 -10.09 -22.03
C ASN A 193 -3.64 -8.57 -21.99
N ALA A 194 -2.51 -8.01 -22.45
CA ALA A 194 -2.17 -6.59 -22.32
C ALA A 194 -3.27 -5.66 -22.88
N GLN A 195 -3.81 -5.96 -24.07
CA GLN A 195 -4.86 -5.13 -24.67
C GLN A 195 -6.16 -5.15 -23.85
N LYS A 196 -6.60 -6.33 -23.38
CA LYS A 196 -7.80 -6.48 -22.54
C LYS A 196 -7.60 -5.71 -21.23
N HIS A 197 -6.46 -5.88 -20.59
CA HIS A 197 -6.11 -5.22 -19.33
C HIS A 197 -6.12 -3.70 -19.47
N ILE A 198 -5.36 -3.13 -20.42
CA ILE A 198 -5.30 -1.67 -20.60
C ILE A 198 -6.62 -1.07 -21.07
N SER A 199 -7.38 -1.77 -21.92
CA SER A 199 -8.71 -1.30 -22.32
C SER A 199 -9.67 -1.20 -21.12
N ARG A 200 -9.49 -2.08 -20.13
CA ARG A 200 -10.29 -2.07 -18.90
C ARG A 200 -9.83 -0.96 -17.94
N ILE A 201 -8.52 -0.84 -17.69
CA ILE A 201 -7.96 0.23 -16.86
C ILE A 201 -8.33 1.61 -17.41
N SER A 202 -8.20 1.83 -18.72
CA SER A 202 -8.52 3.13 -19.35
C SER A 202 -9.99 3.56 -19.21
N ARG A 203 -10.89 2.61 -18.93
CA ARG A 203 -12.32 2.85 -18.66
C ARG A 203 -12.65 2.86 -17.17
N TYR A 204 -11.64 2.73 -16.31
CA TYR A 204 -11.79 2.56 -14.87
C TYR A 204 -12.74 1.41 -14.49
N GLN A 205 -12.82 0.36 -15.30
CA GLN A 205 -13.78 -0.72 -15.09
C GLN A 205 -13.21 -1.80 -14.15
N ASN A 206 -13.88 -2.08 -13.04
CA ASN A 206 -13.43 -2.95 -11.96
C ASN A 206 -12.00 -2.60 -11.47
N THR A 207 -11.70 -1.31 -11.40
CA THR A 207 -10.42 -0.80 -10.89
C THR A 207 -10.63 0.04 -9.65
N THR A 208 -9.58 0.21 -8.86
CA THR A 208 -9.59 1.08 -7.69
C THR A 208 -8.27 1.82 -7.57
N CYS A 209 -8.21 2.78 -6.66
CA CYS A 209 -6.94 3.16 -6.04
C CYS A 209 -6.50 2.02 -5.11
N ILE A 210 -5.35 1.41 -5.39
CA ILE A 210 -4.66 0.45 -4.52
C ILE A 210 -3.60 1.18 -3.71
N HIS A 211 -3.17 0.59 -2.60
CA HIS A 211 -2.04 1.06 -1.81
C HIS A 211 -0.74 1.02 -2.62
N GLY A 212 -0.54 -0.06 -3.40
CA GLY A 212 0.62 -0.22 -4.29
C GLY A 212 1.89 -0.71 -3.59
N ASP A 213 1.92 -0.67 -2.26
CA ASP A 213 2.95 -1.28 -1.40
C ASP A 213 2.32 -1.83 -0.11
N LEU A 214 1.20 -2.57 -0.20
CA LEU A 214 0.49 -3.08 0.97
C LEU A 214 1.21 -4.32 1.56
N ASN A 215 2.32 -4.07 2.24
CA ASN A 215 3.06 -5.06 3.01
C ASN A 215 2.73 -4.97 4.51
N VAL A 216 3.18 -5.93 5.30
CA VAL A 216 2.95 -6.01 6.76
C VAL A 216 3.48 -4.80 7.55
N GLY A 217 4.42 -4.04 6.98
CA GLY A 217 4.93 -2.80 7.56
C GLY A 217 3.98 -1.61 7.39
N ASN A 218 3.15 -1.62 6.35
CA ASN A 218 2.23 -0.53 5.99
C ASN A 218 0.80 -0.74 6.47
N LEU A 219 0.57 -1.78 7.29
CA LEU A 219 -0.68 -2.05 7.97
C LEU A 219 -0.46 -2.13 9.49
N LEU A 220 -1.07 -1.20 10.22
CA LEU A 220 -1.00 -1.15 11.68
C LEU A 220 -2.23 -1.79 12.30
N TYR A 221 -2.04 -2.71 13.24
CA TYR A 221 -3.12 -3.37 13.97
C TYR A 221 -3.21 -2.86 15.42
N PRO A 222 -4.42 -2.61 15.93
CA PRO A 222 -4.60 -2.05 17.26
C PRO A 222 -4.19 -3.03 18.36
N MET A 223 -3.51 -2.52 19.39
CA MET A 223 -3.15 -3.30 20.58
C MET A 223 -4.34 -3.54 21.52
N PHE A 224 -5.41 -2.73 21.39
CA PHE A 224 -6.62 -2.78 22.20
C PHE A 224 -7.85 -2.94 21.30
N SER A 225 -8.85 -3.69 21.75
CA SER A 225 -9.99 -4.14 20.92
C SER A 225 -10.97 -3.05 20.46
N SER A 226 -10.80 -1.80 20.90
CA SER A 226 -11.72 -0.69 20.58
C SER A 226 -11.38 0.06 19.30
N SER A 227 -10.23 -0.22 18.68
CA SER A 227 -9.73 0.49 17.49
C SER A 227 -9.77 -0.42 16.26
N ARG A 228 -9.65 0.16 15.06
CA ARG A 228 -9.60 -0.56 13.77
C ARG A 228 -8.17 -0.58 13.23
N PRO A 229 -7.79 -1.58 12.40
CA PRO A 229 -6.53 -1.53 11.68
C PRO A 229 -6.41 -0.27 10.81
N CYS A 230 -5.20 0.19 10.55
CA CYS A 230 -4.95 1.46 9.87
C CYS A 230 -3.86 1.30 8.79
N ILE A 231 -4.13 1.78 7.59
CA ILE A 231 -3.20 1.78 6.45
C ILE A 231 -2.36 3.06 6.51
N ILE A 232 -1.04 2.92 6.39
CA ILE A 232 -0.08 4.03 6.45
C ILE A 232 0.83 4.04 5.22
N ASP A 233 1.60 5.11 5.06
CA ASP A 233 2.59 5.29 3.98
C ASP A 233 2.01 5.23 2.56
N LEU A 234 1.09 6.16 2.29
CA LEU A 234 0.31 6.21 1.05
C LEU A 234 1.09 6.71 -0.18
N GLU A 235 2.42 6.59 -0.20
CA GLU A 235 3.27 7.13 -1.27
C GLU A 235 3.23 6.32 -2.57
N ALA A 236 2.82 5.06 -2.51
CA ALA A 236 2.71 4.16 -3.66
C ALA A 236 1.30 4.08 -4.25
N VAL A 237 0.32 4.80 -3.67
CA VAL A 237 -1.09 4.69 -4.04
C VAL A 237 -1.30 5.00 -5.51
N LYS A 238 -1.98 4.13 -6.25
CA LYS A 238 -2.18 4.30 -7.69
C LYS A 238 -3.46 3.62 -8.14
N VAL A 239 -3.94 3.98 -9.33
CA VAL A 239 -5.01 3.22 -9.99
C VAL A 239 -4.45 1.85 -10.39
N GLY A 240 -5.17 0.79 -10.08
CA GLY A 240 -4.79 -0.59 -10.39
C GLY A 240 -5.90 -1.60 -10.09
N LEU A 241 -5.53 -2.88 -10.09
CA LEU A 241 -6.42 -3.97 -9.68
C LEU A 241 -6.31 -4.18 -8.19
N CYS A 242 -7.44 -4.26 -7.49
CA CYS A 242 -7.43 -4.47 -6.03
C CYS A 242 -6.69 -5.73 -5.58
N THR A 243 -6.56 -6.72 -6.47
CA THR A 243 -5.84 -7.96 -6.25
C THR A 243 -4.33 -7.79 -6.16
N GLU A 244 -3.75 -6.69 -6.66
CA GLU A 244 -2.31 -6.39 -6.52
C GLU A 244 -1.91 -6.26 -5.05
N ASP A 245 -2.68 -5.52 -4.26
CA ASP A 245 -2.45 -5.37 -2.81
C ASP A 245 -2.64 -6.69 -2.06
N LEU A 246 -3.58 -7.55 -2.51
CA LEU A 246 -3.78 -8.87 -1.91
C LEU A 246 -2.61 -9.82 -2.17
N VAL A 247 -2.04 -9.77 -3.38
CA VAL A 247 -0.82 -10.53 -3.71
C VAL A 247 0.35 -10.03 -2.86
N MET A 248 0.51 -8.72 -2.73
CA MET A 248 1.56 -8.16 -1.87
C MET A 248 1.42 -8.66 -0.42
N LEU A 249 0.23 -8.54 0.17
CA LEU A 249 0.06 -8.87 1.58
C LEU A 249 0.01 -10.38 1.86
N PHE A 250 -0.80 -11.13 1.12
CA PHE A 250 -1.13 -12.54 1.46
C PHE A 250 -0.34 -13.58 0.67
N ILE A 251 0.53 -13.16 -0.25
CA ILE A 251 1.47 -14.06 -0.93
C ILE A 251 2.92 -13.73 -0.58
N HIS A 252 3.31 -12.45 -0.52
CA HIS A 252 4.69 -12.11 -0.21
C HIS A 252 4.97 -12.17 1.29
N ASP A 253 4.10 -11.59 2.12
CA ASP A 253 4.37 -11.52 3.57
C ASP A 253 3.63 -12.60 4.38
N LEU A 254 2.31 -12.70 4.19
CA LEU A 254 1.41 -13.52 5.02
C LEU A 254 0.91 -14.73 4.25
N PHE A 255 1.82 -15.54 3.68
CA PHE A 255 1.43 -16.70 2.89
C PHE A 255 1.04 -17.92 3.73
N HIS A 256 -0.25 -18.22 3.80
CA HIS A 256 -0.82 -19.38 4.52
C HIS A 256 -0.80 -20.70 3.73
N GLY A 257 -0.34 -20.65 2.48
CA GLY A 257 -0.54 -21.75 1.52
C GLY A 257 -1.86 -21.61 0.75
N SER A 258 -1.91 -22.23 -0.43
CA SER A 258 -2.87 -21.88 -1.48
C SER A 258 -4.34 -22.08 -1.10
N ALA A 259 -4.68 -23.11 -0.31
CA ALA A 259 -6.06 -23.34 0.12
C ALA A 259 -6.58 -22.19 1.01
N GLU A 260 -5.77 -21.77 1.98
CA GLU A 260 -6.14 -20.69 2.90
C GLU A 260 -6.07 -19.32 2.22
N THR A 261 -5.07 -19.08 1.36
CA THR A 261 -5.02 -17.87 0.53
C THR A 261 -6.27 -17.73 -0.36
N THR A 262 -6.77 -18.84 -0.93
CA THR A 262 -8.04 -18.84 -1.70
C THR A 262 -9.21 -18.42 -0.82
N ARG A 263 -9.32 -18.98 0.39
CA ARG A 263 -10.36 -18.61 1.36
C ARG A 263 -10.29 -17.13 1.74
N ILE A 264 -9.09 -16.59 1.93
CA ILE A 264 -8.86 -15.15 2.21
C ILE A 264 -9.34 -14.30 1.04
N PHE A 265 -9.03 -14.70 -0.19
CA PHE A 265 -9.47 -14.00 -1.40
C PHE A 265 -10.99 -14.06 -1.58
N ASP A 266 -11.64 -15.17 -1.23
CA ASP A 266 -13.10 -15.28 -1.23
C ASP A 266 -13.74 -14.34 -0.19
N LEU A 267 -13.17 -14.27 1.02
CA LEU A 267 -13.61 -13.31 2.05
C LEU A 267 -13.49 -11.87 1.55
N TYR A 268 -12.37 -11.53 0.92
CA TYR A 268 -12.18 -10.23 0.29
C TYR A 268 -13.26 -9.97 -0.77
N PHE A 269 -13.46 -10.90 -1.69
CA PHE A 269 -14.41 -10.77 -2.80
C PHE A 269 -15.84 -10.49 -2.32
N HIS A 270 -16.29 -11.22 -1.30
CA HIS A 270 -17.62 -11.00 -0.72
C HIS A 270 -17.70 -9.65 0.00
N SER A 271 -16.66 -9.28 0.74
CA SER A 271 -16.64 -8.01 1.47
C SER A 271 -16.62 -6.80 0.53
N ILE A 272 -15.83 -6.82 -0.56
CA ILE A 272 -15.79 -5.71 -1.52
C ILE A 272 -17.12 -5.57 -2.28
N ASN A 273 -17.73 -6.67 -2.72
CA ASN A 273 -19.01 -6.64 -3.45
C ASN A 273 -20.17 -6.07 -2.61
N ASN A 274 -20.09 -6.16 -1.28
CA ASN A 274 -21.07 -5.54 -0.39
C ASN A 274 -20.88 -4.02 -0.25
N LYS A 275 -19.72 -3.48 -0.63
CA LYS A 275 -19.35 -2.07 -0.46
C LYS A 275 -19.40 -1.26 -1.76
N ILE A 276 -19.21 -1.92 -2.91
CA ILE A 276 -19.20 -1.27 -4.23
C ILE A 276 -20.61 -1.20 -4.83
N ARG A 277 -20.81 -0.26 -5.77
CA ARG A 277 -22.12 -0.06 -6.43
C ARG A 277 -22.29 -0.89 -7.70
N SER A 278 -21.19 -1.18 -8.39
CA SER A 278 -21.18 -1.97 -9.61
C SER A 278 -20.93 -3.45 -9.31
N ALA A 279 -21.41 -4.32 -10.19
CA ALA A 279 -21.24 -5.76 -10.03
C ALA A 279 -19.81 -6.18 -10.42
N TYR A 280 -19.04 -6.68 -9.46
CA TYR A 280 -17.74 -7.29 -9.71
C TYR A 280 -17.88 -8.81 -9.65
N THR A 281 -17.88 -9.46 -10.81
CA THR A 281 -18.16 -10.90 -10.89
C THR A 281 -17.01 -11.73 -10.31
N TYR A 282 -17.34 -12.88 -9.72
CA TYR A 282 -16.32 -13.79 -9.18
C TYR A 282 -15.35 -14.26 -10.25
N THR A 283 -15.85 -14.55 -11.46
CA THR A 283 -15.01 -14.89 -12.62
C THR A 283 -14.01 -13.79 -12.93
N GLN A 284 -14.43 -12.51 -12.92
CA GLN A 284 -13.51 -11.40 -13.19
C GLN A 284 -12.49 -11.24 -12.06
N PHE A 285 -12.90 -11.40 -10.80
CA PHE A 285 -11.99 -11.37 -9.66
C PHE A 285 -10.92 -12.46 -9.74
N VAL A 286 -11.29 -13.70 -10.08
CA VAL A 286 -10.32 -14.79 -10.26
C VAL A 286 -9.35 -14.49 -11.41
N GLU A 287 -9.83 -13.94 -12.54
CA GLU A 287 -8.93 -13.50 -13.62
C GLU A 287 -7.95 -12.42 -13.15
N ASP A 288 -8.41 -11.48 -12.32
CA ASP A 288 -7.58 -10.38 -11.81
C ASP A 288 -6.56 -10.88 -10.80
N VAL A 289 -6.92 -11.83 -9.92
CA VAL A 289 -5.98 -12.52 -9.04
C VAL A 289 -4.87 -13.19 -9.86
N ARG A 290 -5.24 -13.91 -10.92
CA ARG A 290 -4.25 -14.57 -11.79
C ARG A 290 -3.29 -13.58 -12.43
N LEU A 291 -3.81 -12.47 -12.95
CA LEU A 291 -3.00 -11.42 -13.56
C LEU A 291 -2.04 -10.79 -12.52
N SER A 292 -2.55 -10.46 -11.33
CA SER A 292 -1.75 -9.91 -10.25
C SER A 292 -0.67 -10.88 -9.75
N ILE A 293 -0.93 -12.19 -9.73
CA ILE A 293 0.10 -13.20 -9.40
C ILE A 293 1.15 -13.26 -10.52
N MET A 294 0.71 -13.33 -11.79
CA MET A 294 1.61 -13.36 -12.95
C MET A 294 2.57 -12.18 -13.00
N GLU A 295 2.12 -10.98 -12.64
CA GLU A 295 3.00 -9.81 -12.53
C GLU A 295 3.76 -9.79 -11.19
N GLY A 296 3.11 -10.20 -10.10
CA GLY A 296 3.64 -10.20 -8.75
C GLY A 296 4.86 -11.11 -8.55
N ILE A 297 4.97 -12.22 -9.28
CA ILE A 297 6.16 -13.09 -9.20
C ILE A 297 7.47 -12.37 -9.59
N PHE A 298 7.41 -11.23 -10.29
CA PHE A 298 8.59 -10.44 -10.65
C PHE A 298 9.03 -9.47 -9.55
N PHE A 299 8.23 -9.27 -8.50
CA PHE A 299 8.60 -8.40 -7.38
C PHE A 299 9.88 -8.85 -6.67
N PRO A 300 10.07 -10.13 -6.30
CA PRO A 300 11.30 -10.57 -5.64
C PRO A 300 12.52 -10.53 -6.59
N ILE A 301 12.30 -10.71 -7.89
CA ILE A 301 13.32 -10.51 -8.93
C ILE A 301 13.79 -9.05 -8.96
N LYS A 302 12.86 -8.09 -8.90
CA LYS A 302 13.18 -6.67 -8.84
C LYS A 302 14.03 -6.36 -7.60
N LEU A 303 13.66 -6.86 -6.42
CA LEU A 303 14.45 -6.69 -5.20
C LEU A 303 15.86 -7.26 -5.33
N PHE A 304 16.00 -8.44 -5.93
CA PHE A 304 17.30 -9.05 -6.19
C PHE A 304 18.17 -8.21 -7.13
N VAL A 305 17.62 -7.78 -8.27
CA VAL A 305 18.37 -7.11 -9.34
C VAL A 305 18.75 -5.68 -8.98
N HIS A 306 17.85 -4.93 -8.35
CA HIS A 306 18.04 -3.49 -8.11
C HIS A 306 18.52 -3.18 -6.69
N GLU A 307 18.10 -3.97 -5.70
CA GLU A 307 18.41 -3.72 -4.29
C GLU A 307 19.43 -4.72 -3.71
N GLY A 308 19.78 -5.76 -4.48
CA GLY A 308 20.70 -6.81 -4.02
C GLY A 308 20.12 -7.68 -2.88
N ILE A 309 18.81 -7.60 -2.64
CA ILE A 309 18.13 -8.35 -1.58
C ILE A 309 18.02 -9.81 -2.02
N LYS A 310 18.59 -10.71 -1.21
CA LYS A 310 18.61 -12.15 -1.48
C LYS A 310 17.61 -12.89 -0.59
N ASP A 311 16.36 -12.94 -1.03
CA ASP A 311 15.27 -13.63 -0.31
C ASP A 311 14.77 -14.83 -1.13
N GLU A 312 15.36 -16.01 -0.89
CA GLU A 312 14.97 -17.25 -1.56
C GLU A 312 13.57 -17.73 -1.12
N GLU A 313 13.18 -17.48 0.12
CA GLU A 313 11.87 -17.88 0.64
C GLU A 313 10.75 -17.16 -0.10
N LEU A 314 10.90 -15.85 -0.29
CA LEU A 314 9.95 -15.03 -1.04
C LEU A 314 9.80 -15.51 -2.50
N ILE A 315 10.91 -15.84 -3.17
CA ILE A 315 10.88 -16.44 -4.52
C ILE A 315 10.05 -17.73 -4.55
N TRP A 316 10.28 -18.63 -3.58
CA TRP A 316 9.54 -19.90 -3.51
C TRP A 316 8.06 -19.71 -3.16
N LYS A 317 7.71 -18.74 -2.29
CA LYS A 317 6.32 -18.36 -2.01
C LYS A 317 5.60 -17.92 -3.28
N SER A 318 6.20 -17.01 -4.05
CA SER A 318 5.61 -16.52 -5.32
C SER A 318 5.46 -17.64 -6.36
N ILE A 319 6.46 -18.52 -6.51
CA ILE A 319 6.39 -19.68 -7.41
C ILE A 319 5.29 -20.67 -6.97
N LYS A 320 5.19 -20.95 -5.66
CA LYS A 320 4.18 -21.88 -5.12
C LYS A 320 2.77 -21.31 -5.27
N ALA A 321 2.59 -20.01 -5.06
CA ALA A 321 1.32 -19.34 -5.30
C ALA A 321 0.92 -19.44 -6.78
N TYR A 322 1.85 -19.15 -7.72
CA TYR A 322 1.61 -19.31 -9.15
C TYR A 322 1.14 -20.72 -9.50
N LYS A 323 1.89 -21.77 -9.09
CA LYS A 323 1.58 -23.16 -9.46
C LYS A 323 0.18 -23.63 -9.05
N ASN A 324 -0.37 -23.04 -7.98
CA ASN A 324 -1.62 -23.50 -7.38
C ASN A 324 -2.81 -22.59 -7.67
N LEU A 325 -2.59 -21.34 -8.09
CA LEU A 325 -3.65 -20.33 -8.24
C LEU A 325 -3.79 -19.79 -9.68
N VAL A 326 -2.82 -20.03 -10.56
CA VAL A 326 -2.84 -19.61 -11.97
C VAL A 326 -3.17 -20.79 -12.87
#